data_AF-A0A955YVC4-F1
#
_entry.id   AF-A0A955YVC4-F1
#
_cell.length_a   1.000
_cell.length_b   1.000
_cell.length_c   1.000
_cell.angle_alpha   90.00
_cell.angle_beta   90.00
_cell.angle_gamma   90.00
#
_symmetry.space_group_name_H-M   'P 1'
#
loop_
_entity.id
_entity.type
_entity.pdbx_description
1 polymer ?
#
loop_
_entity_poly.entity_id
_entity_poly.type
_entity_poly.pdbx_seq_one_letter_code
_entity_poly.pdbx_strand_id
1 'polypeptide(L)'
;MEIWPGSPSPLGATYDGTGTNFALFAEVARRVDLCLFDSAGHETRFTLPENTGHVWHGYLPDIGPGQQYGFRVHGPYAPQDGHRCNPQKLILDPYAKAIAGELHWRPEVFGYAGDPDGPPDNRDSAPFVPRGMVINPYFDWNADRHPRTPWHKTVIYEAHVKALTAQHPKVPREQRGTYRGL
;
A
#
# COMPACT_ATOMS: atom_id res chain seq x y z
N MET A 1 -10.51 -1.41 20.30
CA MET A 1 -10.45 -2.37 19.19
C MET A 1 -9.31 -3.33 19.49
N GLU A 2 -9.55 -4.62 19.44
CA GLU A 2 -8.57 -5.67 19.75
C GLU A 2 -8.10 -6.31 18.44
N ILE A 3 -6.78 -6.54 18.31
CA ILE A 3 -6.20 -7.21 17.15
C ILE A 3 -6.11 -8.71 17.40
N TRP A 4 -6.57 -9.50 16.44
CA TRP A 4 -6.52 -10.96 16.47
C TRP A 4 -5.28 -11.49 15.72
N PRO A 5 -4.90 -12.77 15.93
CA PRO A 5 -3.73 -13.36 15.28
C PRO A 5 -3.72 -13.26 13.75
N GLY A 6 -4.87 -13.41 13.08
CA GLY A 6 -4.94 -13.40 11.62
C GLY A 6 -4.19 -14.56 10.95
N SER A 7 -3.72 -14.35 9.73
CA SER A 7 -3.03 -15.34 8.89
C SER A 7 -1.82 -14.72 8.18
N PRO A 8 -0.71 -15.45 7.99
CA PRO A 8 0.45 -14.99 7.22
C PRO A 8 0.20 -14.89 5.71
N SER A 9 -0.97 -15.32 5.23
CA SER A 9 -1.32 -15.33 3.81
C SER A 9 -2.80 -15.00 3.59
N PRO A 10 -3.15 -14.34 2.47
CA PRO A 10 -2.23 -13.74 1.48
C PRO A 10 -1.53 -12.50 2.04
N LEU A 11 -0.41 -12.12 1.41
CA LEU A 11 0.32 -10.89 1.76
C LEU A 11 -0.52 -9.63 1.44
N GLY A 12 -0.30 -8.60 2.25
CA GLY A 12 -1.00 -7.32 2.22
C GLY A 12 -2.31 -7.31 3.00
N ALA A 13 -3.11 -6.26 2.77
CA ALA A 13 -4.47 -6.16 3.31
C ALA A 13 -5.49 -6.97 2.48
N THR A 14 -6.23 -7.86 3.16
CA THR A 14 -7.28 -8.68 2.56
C THR A 14 -8.55 -8.64 3.39
N TYR A 15 -9.57 -7.99 2.82
CA TYR A 15 -10.91 -7.91 3.38
C TYR A 15 -11.70 -9.18 3.06
N ASP A 16 -12.36 -9.77 4.07
CA ASP A 16 -13.11 -11.03 3.94
C ASP A 16 -14.64 -10.86 4.01
N GLY A 17 -15.13 -9.63 4.17
CA GLY A 17 -16.56 -9.34 4.37
C GLY A 17 -16.93 -8.98 5.80
N THR A 18 -16.08 -9.30 6.77
CA THR A 18 -16.30 -9.02 8.21
C THR A 18 -15.17 -8.21 8.84
N GLY A 19 -13.97 -8.27 8.27
CA GLY A 19 -12.82 -7.51 8.71
C GLY A 19 -11.66 -7.67 7.74
N THR A 20 -10.49 -7.20 8.15
CA THR A 20 -9.30 -7.20 7.30
C THR A 20 -8.13 -7.91 7.97
N ASN A 21 -7.58 -8.90 7.25
CA ASN A 21 -6.30 -9.51 7.58
C ASN A 21 -5.17 -8.66 6.98
N PHE A 22 -4.14 -8.38 7.77
CA PHE A 22 -2.92 -7.69 7.34
C PHE A 22 -1.74 -8.65 7.48
N ALA A 23 -0.93 -8.78 6.44
CA ALA A 23 0.27 -9.61 6.44
C ALA A 23 1.43 -8.92 5.72
N LEU A 24 2.55 -8.71 6.43
CA LEU A 24 3.74 -8.00 5.93
C LEU A 24 4.99 -8.87 6.12
N PHE A 25 5.67 -9.20 5.03
CA PHE A 25 7.01 -9.80 5.11
C PHE A 25 8.03 -8.77 5.62
N ALA A 26 8.71 -9.09 6.73
CA ALA A 26 9.79 -8.28 7.28
C ALA A 26 10.73 -9.12 8.16
N GLU A 27 11.73 -9.75 7.54
CA GLU A 27 12.69 -10.65 8.20
C GLU A 27 13.53 -9.98 9.30
N VAL A 28 14.03 -8.77 9.03
CA VAL A 28 14.90 -8.04 9.96
C VAL A 28 14.13 -7.28 11.05
N ALA A 29 12.80 -7.25 10.97
CA ALA A 29 11.98 -6.52 11.92
C ALA A 29 11.95 -7.21 13.29
N ARG A 30 11.92 -6.41 14.34
CA ARG A 30 11.70 -6.84 15.74
C ARG A 30 10.26 -6.59 16.19
N ARG A 31 9.57 -5.66 15.53
CA ARG A 31 8.16 -5.34 15.73
C ARG A 31 7.63 -4.65 14.48
N VAL A 32 6.40 -4.94 14.11
CA VAL A 32 5.67 -4.20 13.08
C VAL A 32 4.42 -3.62 13.72
N ASP A 33 4.26 -2.30 13.60
CA ASP A 33 3.02 -1.64 13.97
C ASP A 33 2.22 -1.37 12.68
N LEU A 34 0.99 -1.87 12.63
CA LEU A 34 -0.03 -1.45 11.68
C LEU A 34 -0.59 -0.08 12.11
N CYS A 35 -0.64 0.85 11.18
CA CYS A 35 -1.09 2.22 11.43
C CYS A 35 -2.37 2.46 10.64
N LEU A 36 -3.51 2.62 11.31
CA LEU A 36 -4.78 3.00 10.70
C LEU A 36 -4.99 4.50 10.80
N PHE A 37 -5.63 5.08 9.78
CA PHE A 37 -5.91 6.51 9.72
C PHE A 37 -7.41 6.78 9.61
N ASP A 38 -7.91 7.70 10.43
CA ASP A 38 -9.29 8.19 10.33
C ASP A 38 -9.43 9.28 9.24
N SER A 39 -10.64 9.79 9.05
CA SER A 39 -10.93 10.86 8.06
C SER A 39 -10.28 12.20 8.37
N ALA A 40 -9.92 12.46 9.64
CA ALA A 40 -9.17 13.65 10.05
C ALA A 40 -7.66 13.45 9.92
N GLY A 41 -7.22 12.23 9.57
CA GLY A 41 -5.81 11.87 9.43
C GLY A 41 -5.14 11.47 10.74
N HIS A 42 -5.89 11.28 11.84
CA HIS A 42 -5.31 10.78 13.09
C HIS A 42 -4.89 9.32 12.95
N GLU A 43 -3.71 9.04 13.48
CA GLU A 43 -3.09 7.71 13.45
C GLU A 43 -3.47 6.90 14.70
N THR A 44 -3.97 5.68 14.50
CA THR A 44 -4.09 4.65 15.54
C THR A 44 -3.17 3.49 15.21
N ARG A 45 -2.35 3.05 16.17
CA ARG A 45 -1.34 2.00 15.96
C ARG A 45 -1.74 0.70 16.66
N PHE A 46 -1.53 -0.41 15.96
CA PHE A 46 -1.72 -1.77 16.46
C PHE A 46 -0.44 -2.57 16.19
N THR A 47 0.21 -3.07 17.23
CA THR A 47 1.32 -4.01 17.04
C THR A 47 0.77 -5.33 16.48
N LEU A 48 1.35 -5.80 15.37
CA LEU A 48 0.98 -7.09 14.79
C LEU A 48 1.39 -8.22 15.76
N PRO A 49 0.45 -9.08 16.21
CA PRO A 49 0.70 -10.01 17.31
C PRO A 49 1.56 -11.21 16.93
N GLU A 50 1.50 -11.65 15.67
CA GLU A 50 2.10 -12.92 15.24
C GLU A 50 3.16 -12.72 14.15
N ASN A 51 4.14 -13.62 14.12
CA ASN A 51 5.14 -13.72 13.07
C ASN A 51 5.35 -15.19 12.68
N THR A 52 4.91 -15.54 11.48
CA THR A 52 5.09 -16.89 10.91
C THR A 52 5.97 -16.79 9.68
N GLY A 53 7.16 -17.41 9.72
CA GLY A 53 8.06 -17.44 8.55
C GLY A 53 8.48 -16.05 8.05
N HIS A 54 8.76 -15.13 8.99
CA HIS A 54 9.11 -13.72 8.71
C HIS A 54 7.97 -12.86 8.19
N VAL A 55 6.74 -13.37 8.18
CA VAL A 55 5.53 -12.61 7.88
C VAL A 55 4.88 -12.19 9.19
N TRP A 56 4.84 -10.89 9.44
CA TRP A 56 4.10 -10.29 10.54
C TRP A 56 2.64 -10.17 10.16
N HIS A 57 1.73 -10.65 11.00
CA HIS A 57 0.32 -10.63 10.66
C HIS A 57 -0.60 -10.38 11.86
N GLY A 58 -1.80 -9.93 11.53
CA GLY A 58 -2.88 -9.65 12.46
C GLY A 58 -4.19 -9.39 11.72
N TYR A 59 -5.29 -9.57 12.43
CA TYR A 59 -6.64 -9.38 11.89
C TYR A 59 -7.40 -8.37 12.73
N LEU A 60 -8.05 -7.41 12.07
CA LEU A 60 -8.92 -6.45 12.71
C LEU A 60 -10.37 -6.66 12.24
N PRO A 61 -11.27 -7.08 13.14
CA PRO A 61 -12.71 -7.07 12.88
C PRO A 61 -13.20 -5.66 12.54
N ASP A 62 -14.26 -5.57 11.75
CA ASP A 62 -14.96 -4.32 11.39
C ASP A 62 -14.14 -3.31 10.57
N ILE A 63 -12.88 -3.62 10.26
CA ILE A 63 -12.08 -2.85 9.31
C ILE A 63 -12.42 -3.29 7.89
N GLY A 64 -13.05 -2.39 7.14
CA GLY A 64 -13.53 -2.64 5.78
C GLY A 64 -12.86 -1.79 4.69
N PRO A 65 -13.33 -1.94 3.44
CA PRO A 65 -12.87 -1.17 2.30
C PRO A 65 -12.94 0.33 2.52
N GLY A 66 -11.93 1.07 2.02
CA GLY A 66 -11.77 2.51 2.23
C GLY A 66 -10.90 2.88 3.43
N GLN A 67 -10.64 1.95 4.36
CA GLN A 67 -9.71 2.17 5.46
C GLN A 67 -8.30 2.44 4.92
N GLN A 68 -7.74 3.59 5.27
CA GLN A 68 -6.35 3.93 4.96
C GLN A 68 -5.41 3.38 6.02
N TYR A 69 -4.27 2.85 5.60
CA TYR A 69 -3.29 2.26 6.50
C TYR A 69 -1.85 2.40 5.99
N GLY A 70 -0.90 2.15 6.88
CA GLY A 70 0.51 1.95 6.56
C GLY A 70 1.17 1.13 7.67
N PHE A 71 2.48 0.98 7.60
CA PHE A 71 3.24 0.25 8.61
C PHE A 71 4.37 1.11 9.19
N ARG A 72 4.74 0.81 10.43
CA ARG A 72 5.99 1.28 11.06
C ARG A 72 6.79 0.06 11.50
N VAL A 73 7.98 -0.07 10.94
CA VAL A 73 8.84 -1.24 11.15
C VAL A 73 9.97 -0.88 12.12
N HIS A 74 9.99 -1.58 13.24
CA HIS A 74 11.04 -1.48 14.25
C HIS A 74 12.07 -2.58 13.99
N GLY A 75 13.35 -2.24 14.15
CA GLY A 75 14.45 -3.18 13.90
C GLY A 75 15.80 -2.50 14.04
N PRO A 76 16.89 -3.16 13.60
CA PRO A 76 18.21 -2.55 13.61
C PRO A 76 18.29 -1.35 12.66
N TYR A 77 19.00 -0.31 13.11
CA TYR A 77 19.46 0.78 12.27
C TYR A 77 21.00 0.80 12.36
N ALA A 78 21.62 0.20 11.37
CA ALA A 78 23.07 0.07 11.20
C ALA A 78 23.36 0.19 9.69
N PRO A 79 23.42 1.44 9.15
CA PRO A 79 23.56 1.69 7.72
C PRO A 79 24.74 0.96 7.07
N GLN A 80 25.84 0.82 7.80
CA GLN A 80 27.05 0.09 7.38
C GLN A 80 26.82 -1.41 7.13
N ASP A 81 25.82 -1.99 7.80
CA ASP A 81 25.40 -3.40 7.65
C ASP A 81 24.16 -3.53 6.75
N GLY A 82 23.71 -2.42 6.13
CA GLY A 82 22.52 -2.35 5.29
C GLY A 82 21.19 -2.26 6.06
N HIS A 83 21.22 -2.33 7.39
CA HIS A 83 20.02 -2.26 8.22
C HIS A 83 19.53 -0.81 8.40
N ARG A 84 18.30 -0.52 7.99
CA ARG A 84 17.75 0.86 7.95
C ARG A 84 16.33 0.96 8.53
N CYS A 85 15.96 0.10 9.48
CA CYS A 85 14.64 0.16 10.10
C CYS A 85 14.46 1.48 10.87
N ASN A 86 13.51 2.32 10.44
CA ASN A 86 13.20 3.58 11.11
C ASN A 86 11.67 3.69 11.32
N PRO A 87 11.16 3.47 12.54
CA PRO A 87 9.72 3.49 12.79
C PRO A 87 9.10 4.90 12.73
N GLN A 88 9.91 5.97 12.64
CA GLN A 88 9.40 7.32 12.40
C GLN A 88 8.96 7.52 10.95
N LYS A 89 9.35 6.61 10.05
CA LYS A 89 8.91 6.61 8.66
C LYS A 89 7.74 5.66 8.52
N LEU A 90 6.57 6.22 8.22
CA LEU A 90 5.42 5.45 7.78
C LEU A 90 5.75 4.89 6.39
N ILE A 91 5.69 3.57 6.26
CA ILE A 91 5.94 2.88 4.99
C ILE A 91 4.63 2.37 4.38
N LEU A 92 4.59 2.40 3.05
CA LEU A 92 3.50 1.82 2.27
C LEU A 92 3.59 0.29 2.32
N ASP A 93 2.44 -0.37 2.35
CA ASP A 93 2.38 -1.82 2.14
C ASP A 93 2.85 -2.16 0.72
N PRO A 94 3.90 -2.97 0.54
CA PRO A 94 4.35 -3.40 -0.79
C PRO A 94 3.30 -4.22 -1.55
N TYR A 95 2.27 -4.73 -0.87
CA TYR A 95 1.14 -5.47 -1.43
C TYR A 95 -0.15 -4.64 -1.48
N ALA A 96 -0.08 -3.32 -1.28
CA ALA A 96 -1.24 -2.43 -1.40
C ALA A 96 -1.90 -2.55 -2.78
N LYS A 97 -3.19 -2.87 -2.81
CA LYS A 97 -3.99 -2.97 -4.04
C LYS A 97 -4.58 -1.62 -4.48
N ALA A 98 -4.57 -0.64 -3.58
CA ALA A 98 -4.89 0.75 -3.85
C ALA A 98 -4.05 1.66 -2.95
N ILE A 99 -3.72 2.84 -3.45
CA ILE A 99 -2.89 3.85 -2.78
C ILE A 99 -3.70 5.14 -2.70
N ALA A 100 -3.72 5.77 -1.53
CA ALA A 100 -4.42 7.01 -1.24
C ALA A 100 -3.44 8.14 -0.93
N GLY A 101 -3.72 9.33 -1.48
CA GLY A 101 -2.91 10.53 -1.26
C GLY A 101 -1.71 10.63 -2.20
N GLU A 102 -0.92 11.68 -2.01
CA GLU A 102 0.24 12.00 -2.81
C GLU A 102 1.50 12.04 -1.94
N LEU A 103 2.66 11.82 -2.57
CA LEU A 103 3.95 12.02 -1.92
C LEU A 103 4.28 13.52 -1.91
N HIS A 104 4.46 14.09 -0.72
CA HIS A 104 4.97 15.43 -0.54
C HIS A 104 6.46 15.36 -0.22
N TRP A 105 7.30 15.77 -1.16
CA TRP A 105 8.75 15.76 -0.99
C TRP A 105 9.19 16.72 0.12
N ARG A 106 9.58 16.16 1.26
CA ARG A 106 10.00 16.87 2.47
C ARG A 106 11.16 16.13 3.15
N PRO A 107 12.05 16.80 3.88
CA PRO A 107 13.13 16.12 4.62
C PRO A 107 12.66 14.98 5.52
N GLU A 108 11.45 15.06 6.05
CA GLU A 108 10.80 14.08 6.92
C GLU A 108 10.58 12.72 6.25
N VAL A 109 10.46 12.67 4.92
CA VAL A 109 10.27 11.39 4.20
C VAL A 109 11.57 10.60 4.05
N PHE A 110 12.72 11.18 4.41
CA PHE A 110 14.01 10.51 4.40
C PHE A 110 14.31 9.85 5.74
N GLY A 111 14.96 8.69 5.72
CA GLY A 111 15.34 7.91 6.90
C GLY A 111 16.50 8.48 7.72
N TYR A 112 17.18 9.52 7.22
CA TYR A 112 18.39 10.14 7.74
C TYR A 112 18.39 11.65 7.43
N ALA A 113 19.23 12.41 8.12
CA ALA A 113 19.39 13.85 7.88
C ALA A 113 20.79 14.15 7.34
N GLY A 114 20.88 14.54 6.07
CA GLY A 114 22.13 14.91 5.42
C GLY A 114 23.00 13.70 5.06
N ASP A 115 23.63 13.07 6.05
CA ASP A 115 24.50 11.91 5.87
C ASP A 115 23.68 10.60 5.78
N PRO A 116 23.71 9.88 4.64
CA PRO A 116 23.02 8.61 4.47
C PRO A 116 23.43 7.51 5.45
N ASP A 117 24.66 7.56 5.97
CA ASP A 117 25.18 6.56 6.91
C ASP A 117 25.24 7.10 8.35
N GLY A 118 24.68 8.29 8.57
CA GLY A 118 24.52 8.91 9.87
C GLY A 118 23.37 8.30 10.70
N PRO A 119 23.02 8.92 11.84
CA PRO A 119 21.94 8.45 12.70
C PRO A 119 20.56 8.56 12.01
N PRO A 120 19.56 7.77 12.47
CA PRO A 120 18.21 7.84 11.93
C PRO A 120 17.59 9.21 12.17
N ASP A 121 16.86 9.72 11.18
CA ASP A 121 16.03 10.91 11.35
C ASP A 121 14.76 10.56 12.12
N ASN A 122 14.54 11.27 13.22
CA ASN A 122 13.43 11.02 14.14
C ASN A 122 12.12 11.75 13.80
N ARG A 123 12.08 12.53 12.71
CA ARG A 123 10.86 13.24 12.27
C ARG A 123 9.84 12.28 11.66
N ASP A 124 8.57 12.50 11.96
CA ASP A 124 7.47 11.68 11.44
C ASP A 124 7.17 11.99 9.96
N SER A 125 7.09 10.95 9.12
CA SER A 125 6.76 11.08 7.70
C SER A 125 5.27 10.95 7.38
N ALA A 126 4.44 10.48 8.32
CA ALA A 126 3.03 10.12 8.06
C ALA A 126 2.16 11.21 7.39
N PRO A 127 2.37 12.52 7.63
CA PRO A 127 1.62 13.58 6.94
C PRO A 127 2.01 13.79 5.47
N PHE A 128 3.12 13.21 5.01
CA PHE A 128 3.76 13.55 3.74
C PHE A 128 3.88 12.36 2.78
N VAL A 129 3.48 11.16 3.18
CA VAL A 129 3.58 9.95 2.36
C VAL A 129 2.17 9.43 2.02
N PRO A 130 2.01 8.79 0.85
CA PRO A 130 0.76 8.11 0.55
C PRO A 130 0.56 6.88 1.44
N ARG A 131 -0.69 6.43 1.54
CA ARG A 131 -1.13 5.33 2.41
C ARG A 131 -1.72 4.21 1.56
N GLY A 132 -1.63 2.98 2.05
CA GLY A 132 -2.40 1.88 1.48
C GLY A 132 -3.88 2.09 1.77
N MET A 133 -4.76 1.58 0.90
CA MET A 133 -6.19 1.56 1.12
C MET A 133 -6.71 0.12 1.01
N VAL A 134 -7.48 -0.31 2.01
CA VAL A 134 -8.20 -1.60 1.94
C VAL A 134 -9.21 -1.51 0.81
N ILE A 135 -9.23 -2.50 -0.08
CA ILE A 135 -10.19 -2.58 -1.18
C ILE A 135 -11.17 -3.73 -0.99
N ASN A 136 -12.34 -3.62 -1.62
CA ASN A 136 -13.18 -4.77 -1.88
C ASN A 136 -12.64 -5.50 -3.13
N PRO A 137 -12.22 -6.77 -3.05
CA PRO A 137 -11.76 -7.51 -4.22
C PRO A 137 -12.91 -7.90 -5.18
N TYR A 138 -14.17 -7.83 -4.75
CA TYR A 138 -15.31 -8.25 -5.57
C TYR A 138 -15.61 -7.22 -6.68
N PHE A 139 -15.76 -7.73 -7.90
CA PHE A 139 -16.28 -6.99 -9.05
C PHE A 139 -17.09 -7.93 -9.94
N ASP A 140 -18.28 -7.50 -10.38
CA ASP A 140 -19.12 -8.28 -11.30
C ASP A 140 -18.68 -8.07 -12.76
N TRP A 141 -17.95 -9.05 -13.28
CA TRP A 141 -17.44 -9.07 -14.65
C TRP A 141 -18.51 -9.39 -15.71
N ASN A 142 -19.76 -9.65 -15.31
CA ASN A 142 -20.85 -10.04 -16.22
C ASN A 142 -20.42 -11.21 -17.15
N ALA A 143 -20.45 -10.96 -18.47
CA ALA A 143 -20.12 -11.95 -19.49
C ALA A 143 -18.70 -11.81 -20.05
N ASP A 144 -17.84 -10.99 -19.45
CA ASP A 144 -16.46 -10.80 -19.94
C ASP A 144 -15.68 -12.13 -19.97
N ARG A 145 -14.95 -12.36 -21.07
CA ARG A 145 -14.14 -13.54 -21.28
C ARG A 145 -12.90 -13.20 -22.08
N HIS A 146 -11.79 -13.80 -21.70
CA HIS A 146 -10.52 -13.65 -22.40
C HIS A 146 -10.64 -14.04 -23.89
N PRO A 147 -10.37 -13.12 -24.85
CA PRO A 147 -10.56 -13.39 -26.29
C PRO A 147 -9.69 -14.53 -26.85
N ARG A 148 -8.52 -14.80 -26.23
CA ARG A 148 -7.57 -15.87 -26.62
C ARG A 148 -7.15 -15.78 -28.11
N THR A 149 -6.93 -14.57 -28.61
CA THR A 149 -6.45 -14.33 -29.98
C THR A 149 -5.15 -15.11 -30.21
N PRO A 150 -5.08 -16.01 -31.21
CA PRO A 150 -3.87 -16.74 -31.54
C PRO A 150 -2.73 -15.80 -31.93
N TRP A 151 -1.50 -16.09 -31.51
CA TRP A 151 -0.32 -15.24 -31.75
C TRP A 151 -0.12 -14.82 -33.21
N HIS A 152 -0.34 -15.73 -34.16
CA HIS A 152 -0.21 -15.43 -35.59
C HIS A 152 -1.30 -14.49 -36.15
N LYS A 153 -2.34 -14.19 -35.36
CA LYS A 153 -3.39 -13.20 -35.65
C LYS A 153 -3.29 -11.95 -34.78
N THR A 154 -2.32 -11.89 -33.87
CA THR A 154 -2.17 -10.78 -32.92
C THR A 154 -1.52 -9.58 -33.61
N VAL A 155 -2.12 -8.40 -33.42
CA VAL A 155 -1.51 -7.10 -33.71
C VAL A 155 -1.54 -6.29 -32.41
N ILE A 156 -0.39 -5.82 -31.96
CA ILE A 156 -0.25 -5.06 -30.70
C ILE A 156 -0.36 -3.57 -31.01
N TYR A 157 -1.20 -2.87 -30.24
CA TYR A 157 -1.32 -1.42 -30.27
C TYR A 157 -0.82 -0.84 -28.94
N GLU A 158 0.39 -0.27 -28.94
CA GLU A 158 0.93 0.42 -27.77
C GLU A 158 0.29 1.80 -27.63
N ALA A 159 -0.24 2.09 -26.46
CA ALA A 159 -0.88 3.37 -26.17
C ALA A 159 -0.63 3.82 -24.73
N HIS A 160 -0.52 5.13 -24.55
CA HIS A 160 -0.46 5.75 -23.22
C HIS A 160 -1.88 6.11 -22.77
N VAL A 161 -2.34 5.55 -21.64
CA VAL A 161 -3.70 5.73 -21.07
C VAL A 161 -4.16 7.20 -21.14
N LYS A 162 -3.37 8.11 -20.57
CA LYS A 162 -3.67 9.54 -20.60
C LYS A 162 -3.68 10.13 -22.02
N ALA A 163 -2.55 10.02 -22.73
CA ALA A 163 -2.37 10.74 -23.99
C ALA A 163 -3.33 10.29 -25.11
N LEU A 164 -3.74 9.01 -25.11
CA LEU A 164 -4.60 8.45 -26.16
C LEU A 164 -5.92 9.21 -26.31
N THR A 165 -6.52 9.65 -25.19
CA THR A 165 -7.85 10.27 -25.19
C THR A 165 -7.90 11.66 -24.57
N ALA A 166 -6.78 12.18 -24.05
CA ALA A 166 -6.70 13.49 -23.39
C ALA A 166 -7.31 14.65 -24.21
N GLN A 167 -7.13 14.63 -25.53
CA GLN A 167 -7.65 15.66 -26.45
C GLN A 167 -8.77 15.14 -27.37
N HIS A 168 -9.25 13.91 -27.18
CA HIS A 168 -10.19 13.29 -28.10
C HIS A 168 -11.58 13.95 -27.98
N PRO A 169 -12.09 14.64 -29.04
CA PRO A 169 -13.28 15.48 -28.93
C PRO A 169 -14.55 14.69 -28.63
N LYS A 170 -14.60 13.41 -29.04
CA LYS A 170 -15.76 12.53 -28.82
C LYS A 170 -15.80 11.85 -27.45
N VAL A 171 -14.73 11.95 -26.64
CA VAL A 171 -14.73 11.42 -25.27
C VAL A 171 -15.24 12.53 -24.33
N PRO A 172 -16.19 12.23 -23.43
CA PRO A 172 -16.66 13.19 -22.43
C PRO A 172 -15.48 13.81 -21.65
N ARG A 173 -15.53 15.13 -21.43
CA ARG A 173 -14.37 15.90 -20.95
C ARG A 173 -13.81 15.37 -19.63
N GLU A 174 -14.68 14.89 -18.74
CA GLU A 174 -14.36 14.33 -17.43
C GLU A 174 -13.74 12.93 -17.48
N GLN A 175 -13.81 12.24 -18.63
CA GLN A 175 -13.27 10.88 -18.82
C GLN A 175 -11.99 10.87 -19.65
N ARG A 176 -11.65 11.99 -20.31
CA ARG A 176 -10.45 12.10 -21.16
C ARG A 176 -9.17 11.79 -20.40
N GLY A 177 -8.37 10.90 -20.98
CA GLY A 177 -7.09 10.49 -20.39
C GLY A 177 -7.20 9.68 -19.10
N THR A 178 -8.34 9.02 -18.88
CA THR A 178 -8.58 8.10 -17.77
C THR A 178 -8.87 6.70 -18.30
N TYR A 179 -8.82 5.67 -17.43
CA TYR A 179 -9.18 4.30 -17.82
C TYR A 179 -10.61 4.18 -18.39
N ARG A 180 -11.56 4.99 -17.90
CA ARG A 180 -12.95 4.98 -18.40
C ARG A 180 -13.10 5.59 -19.79
N GLY A 181 -12.18 6.47 -20.17
CA GLY A 181 -12.20 7.14 -21.47
C GLY A 181 -11.56 6.33 -22.60
N LEU A 182 -10.90 5.21 -22.29
CA LEU A 182 -10.38 4.23 -23.26
C LEU A 182 -11.51 3.32 -23.74
#